data_AF-A0A2V7MXS8-F1
#
_entry.id   AF-A0A2V7MXS8-F1
#
_cell.length_a   1.000
_cell.length_b   1.000
_cell.length_c   1.000
_cell.angle_alpha   90.00
_cell.angle_beta   90.00
_cell.angle_gamma   90.00
#
_symmetry.space_group_name_H-M   'P 1'
#
loop_
_entity.id
_entity.type
_entity.pdbx_description
1 polymer ?
#
loop_
_entity_poly.entity_id
_entity_poly.type
_entity_poly.pdbx_seq_one_letter_code
_entity_poly.pdbx_strand_id
1 'polypeptide(L)'
;FTLAPFVTTGTSDTLLYAAAPVSGSRTGSPNNDGLIAEVDVMPWQNLRLQFQYVAYDKFNGSSSNYDGFGRRASDNNTLYILTWLLY
;
A
#
# COMPACT_ATOMS: atom_id res chain seq x y z
N PHE A 1 -16.46 -2.51 -10.11
CA PHE A 1 -15.03 -2.30 -9.79
C PHE A 1 -14.88 -0.86 -9.33
N THR A 2 -13.94 -0.60 -8.43
CA THR A 2 -13.69 0.72 -7.85
C THR A 2 -12.20 1.05 -7.94
N LEU A 3 -11.88 2.31 -8.21
CA LEU A 3 -10.53 2.85 -8.15
C LEU A 3 -10.53 4.05 -7.20
N ALA A 4 -9.63 4.06 -6.23
CA ALA A 4 -9.57 5.07 -5.19
C ALA A 4 -8.11 5.53 -4.97
N PRO A 5 -7.73 6.72 -5.48
CA PRO A 5 -6.42 7.27 -5.17
C PRO A 5 -6.37 7.70 -3.70
N PHE A 6 -5.19 7.60 -3.08
CA PHE A 6 -4.98 8.03 -1.70
C PHE A 6 -3.67 8.80 -1.55
N VAL A 7 -3.64 9.65 -0.53
CA VAL A 7 -2.44 10.34 -0.07
C VAL A 7 -2.47 10.33 1.46
N THR A 8 -1.34 9.97 2.07
CA THR A 8 -1.10 10.08 3.51
C THR A 8 0.09 11.01 3.72
N THR A 9 -0.10 12.05 4.51
CA THR A 9 0.94 13.05 4.80
C THR A 9 1.31 13.07 6.28
N GLY A 10 2.54 13.47 6.56
CA GLY A 10 3.05 13.75 7.89
C GLY A 10 4.33 14.58 7.82
N THR A 11 4.73 15.13 8.96
CA THR A 11 5.95 15.93 9.07
C THR A 11 7.19 15.04 8.95
N SER A 12 8.17 15.47 8.17
CA SER A 12 9.45 14.76 8.09
C SER A 12 10.26 14.90 9.39
N ASP A 13 10.78 13.79 9.88
CA ASP A 13 11.65 13.70 11.04
C ASP A 13 12.69 12.59 10.81
N THR A 14 13.95 12.99 10.66
CA THR A 14 15.06 12.08 10.34
C THR A 14 15.50 11.21 11.51
N LEU A 15 15.16 11.57 12.75
CA LEU A 15 15.44 10.75 13.94
C LEU A 15 14.34 9.72 14.13
N LEU A 16 13.07 10.12 13.98
CA LEU A 16 11.92 9.23 14.15
C LEU A 16 11.80 8.21 13.01
N TYR A 17 11.98 8.66 11.77
CA TYR A 17 11.82 7.82 10.56
C TYR A 17 13.17 7.47 9.92
N ALA A 18 14.21 7.29 10.73
CA ALA A 18 15.55 7.02 10.26
C ALA A 18 15.60 5.88 9.22
N ALA A 19 16.56 5.95 8.29
CA ALA A 19 16.77 4.93 7.28
C ALA A 19 17.00 3.55 7.94
N ALA A 20 16.16 2.59 7.59
CA ALA A 20 16.21 1.22 8.08
C ALA A 20 15.61 0.30 7.01
N PRO A 21 16.14 -0.91 6.79
CA PRO A 21 15.61 -1.81 5.78
C PRO A 21 14.11 -2.07 5.98
N VAL A 22 13.32 -1.95 4.91
CA VAL A 22 11.86 -2.15 4.89
C VAL A 22 11.05 -1.07 5.61
N SER A 23 11.36 -0.74 6.87
CA SER A 23 10.51 0.11 7.72
C SER A 23 10.89 1.59 7.75
N GLY A 24 12.13 1.94 7.39
CA GLY A 24 12.63 3.30 7.52
C GLY A 24 12.27 4.23 6.36
N SER A 25 12.74 5.48 6.47
CA SER A 25 12.71 6.47 5.41
C SER A 25 14.08 7.13 5.24
N ARG A 26 14.66 7.00 4.05
CA ARG A 26 15.90 7.70 3.67
C ARG A 26 15.73 9.22 3.70
N THR A 27 14.52 9.72 3.46
CA THR A 27 14.22 11.16 3.48
C THR A 27 13.62 11.62 4.82
N GLY A 28 13.47 10.72 5.78
CA GLY A 28 12.80 10.97 7.06
C GLY A 28 11.32 11.32 6.91
N SER A 29 10.68 11.00 5.78
CA SER A 29 9.29 11.36 5.52
C SER A 29 8.35 10.16 5.70
N PRO A 30 7.21 10.31 6.38
CA PRO A 30 6.22 9.25 6.52
C PRO A 30 5.22 9.20 5.35
N ASN A 31 5.41 10.01 4.31
CA ASN A 31 4.39 10.23 3.29
C ASN A 31 4.22 9.01 2.37
N ASN A 32 2.98 8.64 2.10
CA ASN A 32 2.61 7.59 1.16
C ASN A 32 1.58 8.14 0.16
N ASP A 33 1.62 7.68 -1.09
CA ASP A 33 0.56 7.92 -2.06
C ASP A 33 0.44 6.74 -3.03
N GLY A 34 -0.72 6.64 -3.68
CA GLY A 34 -0.98 5.56 -4.61
C GLY A 34 -2.46 5.36 -4.94
N LEU A 35 -2.79 4.14 -5.31
CA LEU A 35 -4.11 3.75 -5.80
C LEU A 35 -4.57 2.45 -5.14
N ILE A 36 -5.82 2.42 -4.68
CA ILE A 36 -6.52 1.20 -4.28
C ILE A 36 -7.47 0.81 -5.42
N ALA A 37 -7.35 -0.42 -5.90
CA ALA A 37 -8.27 -1.01 -6.87
C ALA A 37 -9.06 -2.13 -6.22
N GLU A 38 -10.38 -2.15 -6.42
CA GLU A 38 -11.25 -3.15 -5.81
C GLU A 38 -12.21 -3.78 -6.83
N VAL A 39 -12.39 -5.09 -6.71
CA VAL A 39 -13.35 -5.89 -7.46
C VAL A 39 -14.10 -6.80 -6.49
N ASP A 40 -15.42 -6.82 -6.62
CA ASP A 40 -16.30 -7.69 -5.85
C ASP A 40 -17.19 -8.47 -6.79
N VAL A 41 -17.32 -9.78 -6.56
CA VAL A 41 -18.15 -10.68 -7.36
C VAL A 41 -18.86 -11.70 -6.48
N MET A 42 -20.08 -12.06 -6.89
CA MET A 42 -20.87 -13.14 -6.28
C MET A 42 -21.15 -14.22 -7.34
N PRO A 43 -20.21 -15.14 -7.60
CA PRO A 43 -20.40 -16.17 -8.62
C PRO A 43 -21.56 -17.14 -8.30
N TRP A 44 -21.86 -17.32 -7.01
CA TRP A 44 -23.01 -18.09 -6.52
C TRP A 44 -23.68 -17.33 -5.38
N GLN A 45 -24.95 -17.61 -5.10
CA GLN A 45 -25.75 -16.89 -4.07
C GLN A 45 -25.16 -17.02 -2.66
N ASN A 46 -24.36 -18.04 -2.41
CA ASN A 46 -23.73 -18.35 -1.12
C ASN A 46 -22.22 -18.08 -1.09
N LEU A 47 -21.65 -17.49 -2.14
CA LEU A 47 -20.23 -17.15 -2.21
C LEU A 47 -20.05 -15.70 -2.69
N ARG A 48 -19.33 -14.91 -1.90
CA ARG A 48 -18.82 -13.60 -2.31
C ARG A 48 -17.30 -13.62 -2.29
N LEU A 49 -16.68 -13.10 -3.35
CA LEU A 49 -15.24 -12.91 -3.48
C LEU A 49 -14.96 -11.43 -3.67
N GLN A 50 -14.09 -10.88 -2.83
CA GLN A 50 -13.62 -9.50 -2.93
C GLN A 50 -12.10 -9.51 -3.09
N PHE A 51 -11.61 -8.71 -4.03
CA PHE A 51 -10.20 -8.53 -4.33
C PHE A 51 -9.88 -7.05 -4.18
N GLN A 52 -8.87 -6.73 -3.37
CA GLN A 52 -8.41 -5.36 -3.19
C GLN A 52 -6.89 -5.32 -3.40
N TYR A 53 -6.43 -4.49 -4.33
CA TYR A 53 -5.03 -4.28 -4.64
C TYR A 53 -4.62 -2.86 -4.26
N VAL A 54 -3.55 -2.72 -3.49
CA VAL A 54 -2.95 -1.43 -3.13
C VAL A 54 -1.65 -1.28 -3.92
N ALA A 55 -1.60 -0.29 -4.80
CA ALA A 55 -0.42 0.11 -5.54
C ALA A 55 0.16 1.39 -4.93
N TYR A 56 1.43 1.36 -4.53
CA TYR A 56 2.14 2.53 -4.01
C TYR A 56 2.97 3.19 -5.11
N ASP A 57 2.71 4.47 -5.36
CA ASP A 57 3.55 5.33 -6.20
C ASP A 57 4.70 5.92 -5.36
N LYS A 58 4.41 6.26 -4.10
CA LYS A 58 5.37 6.67 -3.08
C LYS A 58 5.13 5.88 -1.79
N PHE A 59 6.22 5.39 -1.20
CA PHE A 59 6.21 4.77 0.12
C PHE A 59 7.26 5.46 0.99
N ASN A 60 6.94 5.82 2.24
CA ASN A 60 7.84 6.49 3.17
C ASN A 60 8.68 7.62 2.54
N GLY A 61 8.01 8.47 1.75
CA GLY A 61 8.60 9.66 1.15
C GLY A 61 9.27 9.50 -0.21
N SER A 62 9.39 8.28 -0.77
CA SER A 62 9.99 8.10 -2.11
C SER A 62 9.38 6.97 -2.94
N SER A 63 9.46 7.10 -4.26
CA SER A 63 9.09 6.02 -5.20
C SER A 63 10.21 4.99 -5.38
N SER A 64 11.45 5.37 -5.09
CA SER A 64 12.63 4.52 -5.25
C SER A 64 13.64 4.71 -4.13
N ASN A 65 14.28 3.61 -3.73
CA ASN A 65 15.21 3.57 -2.61
C ASN A 65 14.66 4.33 -1.40
N TYR A 66 13.41 4.04 -1.02
CA TYR A 66 12.72 4.81 0.02
C TYR A 66 13.32 4.56 1.40
N ASP A 67 13.85 3.36 1.63
CA ASP A 67 14.43 2.94 2.91
C ASP A 67 15.93 3.23 3.02
N GLY A 68 16.60 3.52 1.90
CA GLY A 68 18.05 3.70 1.81
C GLY A 68 18.82 2.41 1.51
N PHE A 69 18.12 1.29 1.30
CA PHE A 69 18.68 -0.03 1.06
C PHE A 69 18.24 -0.64 -0.29
N GLY A 70 17.71 0.19 -1.19
CA GLY A 70 17.41 -0.15 -2.57
C GLY A 70 15.95 -0.51 -2.87
N ARG A 71 15.06 -0.55 -1.86
CA ARG A 71 13.64 -0.89 -2.08
C ARG A 71 12.87 0.23 -2.78
N ARG A 72 11.97 -0.14 -3.68
CA ARG A 72 11.04 0.74 -4.39
C ARG A 72 9.68 0.75 -3.69
N ALA A 73 8.88 1.78 -3.94
CA ALA A 73 7.51 1.87 -3.39
C ALA A 73 6.67 0.65 -3.80
N SER A 74 6.79 0.22 -5.07
CA SER A 74 6.12 -0.95 -5.62
C SER A 74 6.41 -2.26 -4.89
N ASP A 75 7.55 -2.35 -4.18
CA ASP A 75 7.92 -3.54 -3.41
C ASP A 75 7.06 -3.72 -2.15
N ASN A 76 6.15 -2.77 -1.87
CA ASN A 76 5.15 -2.80 -0.80
C ASN A 76 3.72 -2.95 -1.32
N ASN A 77 3.52 -3.16 -2.64
CA ASN A 77 2.18 -3.40 -3.17
C ASN A 77 1.56 -4.65 -2.53
N THR A 78 0.27 -4.59 -2.21
CA THR A 78 -0.44 -5.67 -1.53
C THR A 78 -1.70 -6.08 -2.28
N LEU A 79 -1.99 -7.38 -2.27
CA LEU A 79 -3.25 -7.94 -2.75
C LEU A 79 -3.95 -8.63 -1.58
N TYR A 80 -5.13 -8.14 -1.25
CA TYR A 80 -6.05 -8.76 -0.31
C TYR A 80 -7.14 -9.51 -1.07
N ILE A 81 -7.44 -10.71 -0.60
CA ILE A 81 -8.54 -11.53 -1.07
C ILE A 81 -9.41 -11.85 0.13
N LEU A 82 -10.68 -11.48 0.06
CA LEU A 82 -11.69 -11.83 1.04
C LEU A 82 -12.68 -12.78 0.40
N THR A 83 -13.03 -13.83 1.15
CA THR A 83 -14.04 -14.81 0.77
C THR A 83 -15.09 -14.83 1.87
N TRP A 84 -16.35 -14.65 1.48
CA TRP A 84 -17.49 -14.86 2.37
C TRP A 84 -18.32 -16.02 1.84
N LEU A 85 -18.65 -16.95 2.74
CA LEU A 85 -19.36 -18.19 2.46
C LEU A 85 -20.57 -18.29 3.38
N LEU A 86 -21.74 -18.56 2.80
CA LEU A 86 -22.93 -18.97 3.52
C LEU A 86 -23.11 -20.48 3.38
N TYR A 87 -23.32 -21.16 4.49
CA TYR A 87 -23.47 -22.62 4.57
C TYR A 87 -24.60 -23.01 5.53
#